data_AF-A0A3N7EB00-F1
#
_entry.id   AF-A0A3N7EB00-F1
#
_cell.length_a   1.000
_cell.length_b   1.000
_cell.length_c   1.000
_cell.angle_alpha   90.00
_cell.angle_beta   90.00
_cell.angle_gamma   90.00
#
_symmetry.space_group_name_H-M   'P 1'
#
loop_
_entity.id
_entity.type
_entity.pdbx_description
1 polymer ?
#
loop_
_entity_poly.entity_id
_entity_poly.type
_entity_poly.pdbx_seq_one_letter_code
_entity_poly.pdbx_strand_id
1 'polypeptide(L)'
;MNSTLKILPGQLLLCFSFVVLFVSACRKGDQIGLPKNENPISMEMTDTVTVIASTYLLDSLPSSNSGSILLGQVEDPDFGKTRLSSYLQIGIPAFNNGSIPDDALFDSLNLVLKYNKYVYGDTNEVQKFSVHQLSKRIKLIKVEQAVEPEERPIFVKEEALYSTSKIDYDPLPLAELSVLPKPFSSDTLSIPLRKSLGQELFKMLLNKDSRLNVNEDFLNYFKGLALITGNTGKSVLGFDAEKLKMVLYYHYKGADGFPKKGSVQFNLNDKQYQFNHIDADRNKTKLQALNYHSRELSAEATNKELFVQAGTGIVTKLSLPGLTSFLQQPGIGVNDAELVIETESSSYKVFKAPRELNLFISNSSNTPTQVLTNTDGKSIQMAKFQPGNDAGSKAKYIFSLAGYIDAIRKGKYKKTSLMLSLPFDPLTKTVDRLHITNGESIRSIKLKIFYTKF
;
A
#
# COMPACT_ATOMS: atom_id res chain seq x y z
N MET A 1 -54.46 58.93 -35.32
CA MET A 1 -55.78 58.56 -34.76
C MET A 1 -55.72 58.77 -33.25
N ASN A 2 -56.28 59.88 -32.78
CA ASN A 2 -56.52 60.11 -31.34
C ASN A 2 -57.79 59.36 -30.96
N SER A 3 -57.71 58.44 -30.01
CA SER A 3 -58.89 57.87 -29.34
C SER A 3 -58.79 58.07 -27.84
N THR A 4 -59.50 59.08 -27.36
CA THR A 4 -59.83 59.35 -25.96
C THR A 4 -60.59 58.17 -25.34
N LEU A 5 -60.06 57.58 -24.27
CA LEU A 5 -60.74 56.55 -23.47
C LEU A 5 -61.66 57.24 -22.44
N LYS A 6 -62.98 57.11 -22.61
CA LYS A 6 -63.98 57.53 -21.60
C LYS A 6 -64.09 56.45 -20.53
N ILE A 7 -63.78 56.78 -19.28
CA ILE A 7 -63.99 55.90 -18.13
C ILE A 7 -65.39 56.18 -17.56
N LEU A 8 -66.22 55.14 -17.45
CA LEU A 8 -67.56 55.19 -16.86
C LEU A 8 -67.49 55.24 -15.32
N PRO A 9 -68.46 55.90 -14.64
CA PRO A 9 -68.39 56.21 -13.21
C PRO A 9 -68.60 55.00 -12.27
N GLY A 10 -68.68 53.77 -12.81
CA GLY A 10 -68.82 52.52 -12.04
C GLY A 10 -67.51 51.80 -11.71
N GLN A 11 -66.37 52.19 -12.32
CA GLN A 11 -65.08 51.51 -12.10
C GLN A 11 -64.21 52.14 -11.00
N LEU A 12 -64.60 53.32 -10.47
CA LEU A 12 -63.88 53.97 -9.37
C LEU A 12 -64.22 53.34 -8.00
N LEU A 13 -65.39 52.70 -7.86
CA LEU A 13 -65.84 52.12 -6.58
C LEU A 13 -65.23 50.74 -6.28
N LEU A 14 -64.76 50.01 -7.30
CA LEU A 14 -64.16 48.68 -7.13
C LEU A 14 -62.67 48.75 -6.77
N CYS A 15 -61.98 49.84 -7.13
CA CYS A 15 -60.57 50.07 -6.75
C CYS A 15 -60.42 50.56 -5.30
N PHE A 16 -61.45 51.19 -4.71
CA PHE A 16 -61.40 51.69 -3.34
C PHE A 16 -61.66 50.58 -2.28
N SER A 17 -62.29 49.47 -2.67
CA SER A 17 -62.51 48.30 -1.79
C SER A 17 -61.26 47.41 -1.63
N PHE A 18 -60.34 47.44 -2.60
CA PHE A 18 -59.14 46.58 -2.57
C PHE A 18 -57.96 47.21 -1.79
N VAL A 19 -57.99 48.51 -1.52
CA VAL A 19 -56.91 49.23 -0.81
C VAL A 19 -57.10 49.24 0.71
N VAL A 20 -58.31 49.02 1.21
CA VAL A 20 -58.61 48.99 2.67
C VAL A 20 -58.24 47.65 3.34
N LEU A 21 -57.96 46.60 2.56
CA LEU A 21 -57.49 45.30 3.08
C LEU A 21 -55.98 45.23 3.41
N PHE A 22 -55.21 46.29 3.12
CA PHE A 22 -53.76 46.32 3.36
C PHE A 22 -53.32 47.01 4.67
N VAL A 23 -54.26 47.46 5.53
CA VAL A 23 -53.90 48.25 6.74
C VAL A 23 -54.23 47.56 8.08
N SER A 24 -54.70 46.31 8.10
CA SER A 24 -55.06 45.59 9.34
C SER A 24 -54.40 44.22 9.48
N ALA A 25 -53.07 44.16 9.41
CA ALA A 25 -52.32 43.01 9.89
C ALA A 25 -50.97 43.41 10.53
N CYS A 26 -51.00 44.43 11.38
CA CYS A 26 -49.96 44.61 12.40
C CYS A 26 -50.35 43.74 13.62
N ARG A 27 -49.98 42.45 13.60
CA ARG A 27 -49.82 41.69 14.84
C ARG A 27 -48.33 41.63 15.13
N LYS A 28 -47.94 42.30 16.22
CA LYS A 28 -46.69 42.11 16.94
C LYS A 28 -46.52 40.59 17.11
N GLY A 29 -45.65 39.99 16.31
CA GLY A 29 -45.19 38.64 16.59
C GLY A 29 -44.38 38.75 17.87
N ASP A 30 -44.89 38.15 18.95
CA ASP A 30 -44.09 37.91 20.13
C ASP A 30 -42.79 37.27 19.67
N GLN A 31 -41.67 37.93 19.97
CA GLN A 31 -40.40 37.26 19.99
C GLN A 31 -40.57 36.14 21.02
N ILE A 32 -40.72 34.91 20.54
CA ILE A 32 -40.42 33.73 21.33
C ILE A 32 -38.92 33.83 21.61
N GLY A 33 -38.62 34.57 22.68
CA GLY A 33 -37.31 34.65 23.26
C GLY A 33 -36.96 33.23 23.69
N LEU A 34 -35.98 32.65 23.02
CA LEU A 34 -35.05 31.82 23.78
C LEU A 34 -34.57 32.71 24.94
N PRO A 35 -34.62 32.26 26.20
CA PRO A 35 -33.91 32.97 27.25
C PRO A 35 -32.49 33.20 26.73
N LYS A 36 -32.04 34.45 26.77
CA LYS A 36 -30.63 34.82 26.59
C LYS A 36 -29.88 34.15 27.73
N ASN A 37 -29.60 32.86 27.60
CA ASN A 37 -28.49 32.25 28.31
C ASN A 37 -27.26 32.96 27.77
N GLU A 38 -26.48 33.53 28.69
CA GLU A 38 -25.37 34.44 28.41
C GLU A 38 -24.20 33.79 27.66
N ASN A 39 -24.30 32.51 27.29
CA ASN A 39 -23.34 31.83 26.42
C ASN A 39 -24.05 31.27 25.18
N PRO A 40 -24.05 31.97 24.03
CA PRO A 40 -24.47 31.37 22.77
C PRO A 40 -23.53 30.20 22.47
N ILE A 41 -24.07 28.99 22.51
CA ILE A 41 -23.42 27.77 22.04
C ILE A 41 -23.03 28.01 20.58
N SER A 42 -21.75 28.32 20.35
CA SER A 42 -21.22 28.67 19.03
C SER A 42 -20.31 27.54 18.55
N MET A 43 -20.54 27.10 17.32
CA MET A 43 -19.67 26.14 16.65
C MET A 43 -18.55 26.91 15.96
N GLU A 44 -17.32 26.68 16.39
CA GLU A 44 -16.12 27.31 15.86
C GLU A 44 -15.24 26.25 15.17
N MET A 45 -14.42 26.69 14.22
CA MET A 45 -13.38 25.87 13.58
C MET A 45 -12.02 26.49 13.85
N THR A 46 -11.06 25.67 14.27
CA THR A 46 -9.67 26.10 14.44
C THR A 46 -8.72 25.17 13.70
N ASP A 47 -7.64 25.76 13.18
CA ASP A 47 -6.47 25.10 12.62
C ASP A 47 -5.16 25.48 13.35
N THR A 48 -5.30 26.10 14.53
CA THR A 48 -4.17 26.63 15.31
C THR A 48 -3.29 25.54 15.92
N VAL A 49 -3.80 24.31 16.06
CA VAL A 49 -3.02 23.17 16.54
C VAL A 49 -1.96 22.82 15.48
N THR A 50 -0.70 23.06 15.83
CA THR A 50 0.43 22.83 14.92
C THR A 50 0.64 21.34 14.70
N VAL A 51 0.73 20.95 13.42
CA VAL A 51 1.15 19.61 12.99
C VAL A 51 2.65 19.65 12.71
N ILE A 52 3.43 18.89 13.46
CA ILE A 52 4.85 18.68 13.21
C ILE A 52 4.99 17.39 12.41
N ALA A 53 5.68 17.45 11.27
CA ALA A 53 5.83 16.30 10.39
C ALA A 53 7.30 16.00 10.10
N SER A 54 7.60 14.71 9.98
CA SER A 54 8.92 14.18 9.62
C SER A 54 8.76 12.93 8.75
N THR A 55 9.78 12.61 7.97
CA THR A 55 9.85 11.32 7.26
C THR A 55 10.53 10.31 8.17
N TYR A 56 9.91 9.15 8.36
CA TYR A 56 10.39 8.09 9.25
C TYR A 56 10.59 6.77 8.48
N LEU A 57 11.62 6.00 8.83
CA LEU A 57 11.92 4.69 8.28
C LEU A 57 11.48 3.60 9.26
N LEU A 58 10.47 2.83 8.88
CA LEU A 58 10.03 1.64 9.60
C LEU A 58 11.07 0.53 9.52
N ASP A 59 11.19 -0.22 10.61
CA ASP A 59 12.03 -1.40 10.69
C ASP A 59 11.43 -2.41 11.70
N SER A 60 11.22 -3.69 11.38
CA SER A 60 11.39 -4.37 10.09
C SER A 60 10.04 -4.64 9.41
N LEU A 61 9.94 -4.45 8.09
CA LEU A 61 8.71 -4.74 7.33
C LEU A 61 8.67 -6.18 6.83
N PRO A 62 7.68 -7.00 7.23
CA PRO A 62 7.50 -8.34 6.69
C PRO A 62 7.23 -8.29 5.19
N SER A 63 7.86 -9.19 4.45
CA SER A 63 7.62 -9.41 3.02
C SER A 63 7.28 -10.86 2.69
N SER A 64 7.36 -11.77 3.67
CA SER A 64 6.89 -13.15 3.56
C SER A 64 5.37 -13.27 3.54
N ASN A 65 4.86 -14.41 3.08
CA ASN A 65 3.43 -14.74 3.06
C ASN A 65 2.57 -13.75 2.23
N SER A 66 3.20 -12.95 1.37
CA SER A 66 2.55 -11.85 0.67
C SER A 66 1.72 -12.33 -0.53
N GLY A 67 2.09 -13.47 -1.13
CA GLY A 67 1.45 -13.98 -2.35
C GLY A 67 1.79 -13.16 -3.60
N SER A 68 2.68 -12.17 -3.45
CA SER A 68 3.12 -11.28 -4.51
C SER A 68 4.63 -11.43 -4.67
N ILE A 69 5.07 -11.83 -5.86
CA ILE A 69 6.46 -11.80 -6.27
C ILE A 69 6.70 -10.46 -6.94
N LEU A 70 7.60 -9.65 -6.39
CA LEU A 70 7.98 -8.37 -6.97
C LEU A 70 9.37 -8.47 -7.60
N LEU A 71 9.46 -8.16 -8.89
CA LEU A 71 10.72 -8.21 -9.64
C LEU A 71 10.89 -6.95 -10.47
N GLY A 72 12.13 -6.49 -10.58
CA GLY A 72 12.48 -5.36 -11.42
C GLY A 72 13.24 -4.29 -10.66
N GLN A 73 13.46 -3.16 -11.32
CA GLN A 73 14.10 -2.02 -10.70
C GLN A 73 13.51 -0.73 -11.27
N VAL A 74 13.57 0.32 -10.46
CA VAL A 74 13.07 1.64 -10.82
C VAL A 74 14.00 2.69 -10.21
N GLU A 75 14.22 3.77 -10.95
CA GLU A 75 14.90 4.96 -10.46
C GLU A 75 13.86 6.07 -10.35
N ASP A 76 13.54 6.41 -9.12
CA ASP A 76 12.58 7.45 -8.78
C ASP A 76 13.37 8.72 -8.39
N PRO A 77 13.04 9.90 -8.95
CA PRO A 77 13.76 11.13 -8.61
C PRO A 77 13.75 11.48 -7.11
N ASP A 78 12.70 11.09 -6.40
CA ASP A 78 12.47 11.46 -5.00
C ASP A 78 12.95 10.35 -4.04
N PHE A 79 12.81 9.09 -4.44
CA PHE A 79 13.11 7.91 -3.60
C PHE A 79 14.42 7.21 -3.95
N GLY A 80 15.01 7.51 -5.11
CA GLY A 80 16.25 6.94 -5.58
C GLY A 80 16.04 5.63 -6.31
N LYS A 81 17.05 4.75 -6.27
CA LYS A 81 17.02 3.48 -6.99
C LYS A 81 16.49 2.38 -6.09
N THR A 82 15.38 1.77 -6.48
CA THR A 82 14.79 0.61 -5.79
C THR A 82 14.90 -0.63 -6.67
N ARG A 83 15.47 -1.72 -6.15
CA ARG A 83 15.62 -3.01 -6.83
C ARG A 83 14.91 -4.10 -6.02
N LEU A 84 14.13 -4.94 -6.70
CA LEU A 84 13.37 -6.00 -6.06
C LEU A 84 13.75 -7.35 -6.63
N SER A 85 13.97 -8.28 -5.72
CA SER A 85 14.20 -9.70 -5.98
C SER A 85 13.26 -10.52 -5.12
N SER A 86 12.99 -11.76 -5.50
CA SER A 86 12.09 -12.63 -4.75
C SER A 86 12.72 -14.00 -4.51
N TYR A 87 12.44 -14.57 -3.34
CA TYR A 87 12.97 -15.86 -2.91
C TYR A 87 11.80 -16.74 -2.51
N LEU A 88 11.85 -18.02 -2.87
CA LEU A 88 10.75 -18.95 -2.63
C LEU A 88 11.21 -20.41 -2.62
N GLN A 89 10.38 -21.25 -2.02
CA GLN A 89 10.53 -22.71 -2.06
C GLN A 89 9.58 -23.32 -3.09
N ILE A 90 10.09 -24.30 -3.82
CA ILE A 90 9.30 -25.15 -4.70
C ILE A 90 9.10 -26.49 -3.99
N GLY A 91 7.86 -26.98 -3.98
CA GLY A 91 7.52 -28.25 -3.34
C GLY A 91 7.76 -29.45 -4.25
N ILE A 92 7.52 -30.64 -3.71
CA ILE A 92 7.51 -31.90 -4.48
C ILE A 92 6.54 -31.83 -5.68
N PRO A 93 6.80 -32.63 -6.74
CA PRO A 93 5.99 -32.60 -7.94
C PRO A 93 4.56 -33.11 -7.70
N ALA A 94 3.59 -32.42 -8.30
CA ALA A 94 2.24 -32.91 -8.49
C ALA A 94 2.14 -33.58 -9.87
N PHE A 95 1.72 -34.85 -9.89
CA PHE A 95 1.51 -35.61 -11.12
C PHE A 95 0.15 -35.27 -11.72
N ASN A 96 0.14 -34.75 -12.95
CA ASN A 96 -1.12 -34.51 -13.68
C ASN A 96 -1.67 -35.79 -14.33
N ASN A 97 -0.79 -36.75 -14.68
CA ASN A 97 -1.13 -37.89 -15.55
C ASN A 97 -0.69 -39.26 -14.96
N GLY A 98 -0.51 -39.38 -13.64
CA GLY A 98 0.03 -40.60 -13.01
C GLY A 98 1.55 -40.74 -13.22
N SER A 99 2.06 -41.98 -13.32
CA SER A 99 3.50 -42.25 -13.49
C SER A 99 4.01 -41.89 -14.89
N ILE A 100 5.25 -41.41 -14.97
CA ILE A 100 5.94 -41.19 -16.24
C ILE A 100 6.27 -42.56 -16.88
N PRO A 101 5.97 -42.79 -18.17
CA PRO A 101 6.37 -44.00 -18.90
C PRO A 101 7.89 -44.18 -18.97
N ASP A 102 8.36 -45.42 -18.92
CA ASP A 102 9.80 -45.73 -18.91
C ASP A 102 10.52 -45.33 -20.22
N ASP A 103 9.79 -45.28 -21.35
CA ASP A 103 10.30 -44.86 -22.66
C ASP A 103 10.19 -43.34 -22.90
N ALA A 104 9.77 -42.57 -21.89
CA ALA A 104 9.60 -41.14 -22.02
C ALA A 104 10.94 -40.40 -22.19
N LEU A 105 10.91 -39.33 -22.97
CA LEU A 105 12.04 -38.47 -23.27
C LEU A 105 11.79 -37.05 -22.78
N PHE A 106 12.79 -36.47 -22.10
CA PHE A 106 12.76 -35.11 -21.61
C PHE A 106 12.75 -34.09 -22.76
N ASP A 107 11.86 -33.10 -22.68
CA ASP A 107 11.79 -31.98 -23.63
C ASP A 107 12.41 -30.70 -23.05
N SER A 108 11.79 -30.19 -21.98
CA SER A 108 12.14 -28.89 -21.40
C SER A 108 11.67 -28.75 -19.95
N LEU A 109 12.30 -27.82 -19.24
CA LEU A 109 11.91 -27.39 -17.91
C LEU A 109 11.69 -25.88 -17.97
N ASN A 110 10.51 -25.39 -17.62
CA ASN A 110 10.17 -23.98 -17.67
C ASN A 110 9.65 -23.49 -16.32
N LEU A 111 10.13 -22.34 -15.84
CA LEU A 111 9.49 -21.61 -14.75
C LEU A 111 8.41 -20.69 -15.33
N VAL A 112 7.19 -20.85 -14.86
CA VAL A 112 6.02 -20.12 -15.34
C VAL A 112 5.55 -19.14 -14.26
N LEU A 113 5.50 -17.86 -14.61
CA LEU A 113 5.05 -16.76 -13.76
C LEU A 113 3.80 -16.13 -14.36
N LYS A 114 2.78 -15.86 -13.54
CA LYS A 114 1.58 -15.14 -13.97
C LYS A 114 1.57 -13.74 -13.39
N TYR A 115 1.39 -12.72 -14.22
CA TYR A 115 1.26 -11.35 -13.75
C TYR A 115 0.05 -11.20 -12.82
N ASN A 116 0.22 -10.48 -11.72
CA ASN A 116 -0.87 -10.06 -10.84
C ASN A 116 -1.41 -8.66 -11.19
N LYS A 117 -0.95 -8.10 -12.32
CA LYS A 117 -1.28 -6.78 -12.87
C LYS A 117 -0.71 -5.59 -12.09
N TYR A 118 0.11 -5.82 -11.07
CA TYR A 118 0.86 -4.76 -10.41
C TYR A 118 2.02 -4.30 -11.30
N VAL A 119 2.16 -2.98 -11.42
CA VAL A 119 3.24 -2.33 -12.16
C VAL A 119 3.55 -0.99 -11.52
N TYR A 120 4.84 -0.70 -11.37
CA TYR A 120 5.34 0.59 -10.91
C TYR A 120 6.52 1.02 -11.78
N GLY A 121 6.47 2.20 -12.40
CA GLY A 121 7.49 2.65 -13.36
C GLY A 121 7.12 2.43 -14.83
N ASP A 122 8.11 2.53 -15.71
CA ASP A 122 7.95 2.43 -17.17
C ASP A 122 8.22 1.01 -17.70
N THR A 123 7.24 0.44 -18.40
CA THR A 123 7.31 -0.92 -18.99
C THR A 123 7.74 -0.94 -20.45
N ASN A 124 8.09 0.20 -21.05
CA ASN A 124 8.54 0.26 -22.45
C ASN A 124 10.03 -0.09 -22.61
N GLU A 125 10.72 -0.43 -21.53
CA GLU A 125 12.11 -0.88 -21.56
C GLU A 125 12.25 -2.37 -21.25
N VAL A 126 13.22 -3.01 -21.91
CA VAL A 126 13.56 -4.42 -21.70
C VAL A 126 14.13 -4.61 -20.31
N GLN A 127 13.49 -5.49 -19.54
CA GLN A 127 13.98 -5.93 -18.24
C GLN A 127 14.78 -7.21 -18.37
N LYS A 128 15.84 -7.32 -17.57
CA LYS A 128 16.65 -8.53 -17.44
C LYS A 128 16.36 -9.19 -16.10
N PHE A 129 16.17 -10.50 -16.11
CA PHE A 129 15.99 -11.31 -14.92
C PHE A 129 16.91 -12.53 -14.98
N SER A 130 17.32 -13.01 -13.82
CA SER A 130 17.99 -14.31 -13.69
C SER A 130 17.33 -15.15 -12.61
N VAL A 131 17.39 -16.46 -12.80
CA VAL A 131 16.87 -17.45 -11.86
C VAL A 131 18.06 -18.24 -11.32
N HIS A 132 18.16 -18.37 -10.01
CA HIS A 132 19.24 -19.08 -9.33
C HIS A 132 18.67 -20.11 -8.35
N GLN A 133 19.41 -21.18 -8.09
CA GLN A 133 19.07 -22.15 -7.06
C GLN A 133 19.59 -21.66 -5.70
N LEU A 134 18.78 -21.79 -4.64
CA LEU A 134 19.23 -21.44 -3.29
C LEU A 134 20.28 -22.41 -2.77
N SER A 135 21.34 -21.87 -2.17
CA SER A 135 22.41 -22.65 -1.54
C SER A 135 22.08 -23.02 -0.09
N LYS A 136 21.24 -22.21 0.56
CA LYS A 136 20.73 -22.39 1.92
C LYS A 136 19.21 -22.46 1.92
N ARG A 137 18.64 -23.18 2.90
CA ARG A 137 17.19 -23.22 3.11
C ARG A 137 16.69 -21.89 3.63
N ILE A 138 15.50 -21.51 3.16
CA ILE A 138 14.75 -20.39 3.73
C ILE A 138 14.29 -20.79 5.14
N LYS A 139 14.60 -19.97 6.14
CA LYS A 139 14.18 -20.13 7.54
C LYS A 139 13.50 -18.85 8.00
N LEU A 140 12.32 -18.96 8.59
CA LEU A 140 11.63 -17.81 9.16
C LEU A 140 12.43 -17.26 10.35
N ILE A 141 12.40 -15.94 10.52
CA ILE A 141 13.04 -15.26 11.64
C ILE A 141 12.03 -15.22 12.78
N LYS A 142 12.41 -15.81 13.91
CA LYS A 142 11.60 -15.78 15.12
C LYS A 142 11.50 -14.36 15.64
N VAL A 143 10.31 -13.97 16.07
CA VAL A 143 10.14 -12.72 16.80
C VAL A 143 10.68 -12.96 18.20
N GLU A 144 11.62 -12.12 18.63
CA GLU A 144 12.24 -12.24 19.95
C GLU A 144 11.15 -12.21 21.03
N GLN A 145 11.12 -13.25 21.88
CA GLN A 145 10.09 -13.41 22.91
C GLN A 145 10.18 -12.33 24.02
N ALA A 146 11.29 -11.62 24.10
CA ALA A 146 11.54 -10.57 25.09
C ALA A 146 10.98 -9.19 24.69
N VAL A 147 10.41 -9.04 23.50
CA VAL A 147 9.76 -7.79 23.07
C VAL A 147 8.40 -7.75 23.74
N GLU A 148 8.22 -6.84 24.71
CA GLU A 148 6.92 -6.59 25.30
C GLU A 148 5.88 -6.30 24.19
N PRO A 149 4.62 -6.71 24.30
CA PRO A 149 3.63 -6.55 23.23
C PRO A 149 3.53 -5.12 22.66
N GLU A 150 3.77 -4.11 23.48
CA GLU A 150 3.81 -2.69 23.13
C GLU A 150 5.07 -2.24 22.36
N GLU A 151 6.15 -3.00 22.42
CA GLU A 151 7.40 -2.76 21.68
C GLU A 151 7.38 -3.41 20.29
N ARG A 152 6.36 -4.25 20.04
CA ARG A 152 6.16 -4.97 18.80
C ARG A 152 5.32 -4.18 17.79
N PRO A 153 5.78 -4.01 16.54
CA PRO A 153 4.95 -3.42 15.50
C PRO A 153 3.71 -4.28 15.20
N ILE A 154 2.55 -3.67 15.02
CA ILE A 154 1.24 -4.33 14.76
C ILE A 154 1.25 -5.26 13.54
N PHE A 155 2.19 -5.02 12.62
CA PHE A 155 2.36 -5.79 11.39
C PHE A 155 3.28 -7.01 11.54
N VAL A 156 4.02 -7.15 12.64
CA VAL A 156 4.83 -8.33 12.93
C VAL A 156 4.06 -9.16 13.94
N LYS A 157 3.42 -10.27 13.54
CA LYS A 157 2.56 -11.10 14.43
C LYS A 157 3.08 -12.52 14.69
N GLU A 158 3.83 -13.04 13.74
CA GLU A 158 4.39 -14.40 13.78
C GLU A 158 5.82 -14.36 13.24
N GLU A 159 6.47 -15.52 13.17
CA GLU A 159 7.76 -15.65 12.49
C GLU A 159 7.61 -15.23 11.01
N ALA A 160 8.56 -14.45 10.51
CA ALA A 160 8.46 -13.85 9.18
C ALA A 160 9.83 -13.68 8.53
N LEU A 161 9.83 -13.38 7.23
CA LEU A 161 10.97 -12.79 6.53
C LEU A 161 10.63 -11.36 6.16
N TYR A 162 11.65 -10.51 6.17
CA TYR A 162 11.51 -9.07 6.02
C TYR A 162 12.01 -8.60 4.65
N SER A 163 11.64 -7.39 4.24
CA SER A 163 12.09 -6.80 2.97
C SER A 163 13.63 -6.65 2.87
N THR A 164 14.33 -6.66 4.00
CA THR A 164 15.80 -6.66 4.09
C THR A 164 16.44 -8.05 4.12
N SER A 165 15.65 -9.11 4.29
CA SER A 165 16.16 -10.49 4.37
C SER A 165 16.79 -10.90 3.03
N LYS A 166 17.86 -11.71 3.09
CA LYS A 166 18.57 -12.20 1.91
C LYS A 166 19.06 -13.63 2.15
N ILE A 167 18.94 -14.48 1.13
CA ILE A 167 19.40 -15.88 1.18
C ILE A 167 20.46 -16.10 0.11
N ASP A 168 21.53 -16.79 0.48
CA ASP A 168 22.61 -17.12 -0.44
C ASP A 168 22.14 -18.10 -1.53
N TYR A 169 22.51 -17.84 -2.77
CA TYR A 169 22.17 -18.65 -3.95
C TYR A 169 23.42 -18.98 -4.76
N ASP A 170 23.33 -20.01 -5.58
CA ASP A 170 24.40 -20.39 -6.52
C ASP A 170 24.57 -19.29 -7.59
N PRO A 171 25.76 -18.69 -7.74
CA PRO A 171 26.01 -17.65 -8.74
C PRO A 171 25.78 -18.12 -10.18
N LEU A 172 25.80 -19.43 -10.44
CA LEU A 172 25.57 -20.01 -11.76
C LEU A 172 24.05 -20.02 -12.07
N PRO A 173 23.56 -19.19 -13.02
CA PRO A 173 22.11 -19.03 -13.23
C PRO A 173 21.46 -20.26 -13.85
N LEU A 174 20.33 -20.69 -13.28
CA LEU A 174 19.44 -21.67 -13.92
C LEU A 174 18.81 -21.13 -15.19
N ALA A 175 18.58 -19.82 -15.28
CA ALA A 175 18.12 -19.14 -16.47
C ALA A 175 18.47 -17.65 -16.43
N GLU A 176 18.58 -17.05 -17.62
CA GLU A 176 18.60 -15.61 -17.83
C GLU A 176 17.57 -15.26 -18.90
N LEU A 177 16.84 -14.17 -18.68
CA LEU A 177 15.77 -13.74 -19.58
C LEU A 177 15.83 -12.24 -19.77
N SER A 178 15.70 -11.80 -21.02
CA SER A 178 15.41 -10.40 -21.37
C SER A 178 14.01 -10.32 -21.95
N VAL A 179 13.12 -9.54 -21.34
CA VAL A 179 11.73 -9.45 -21.77
C VAL A 179 11.21 -8.02 -21.69
N LEU A 180 10.38 -7.65 -22.67
CA LEU A 180 9.58 -6.44 -22.60
C LEU A 180 8.33 -6.75 -21.74
N PRO A 181 8.14 -6.08 -20.58
CA PRO A 181 7.04 -6.39 -19.68
C PRO A 181 5.65 -6.22 -20.31
N LYS A 182 4.75 -7.15 -19.99
CA LYS A 182 3.33 -7.09 -20.42
C LYS A 182 2.40 -7.35 -19.22
N PRO A 183 2.38 -6.49 -18.19
CA PRO A 183 1.71 -6.76 -16.91
C PRO A 183 0.19 -6.93 -17.01
N PHE A 184 -0.44 -6.40 -18.07
CA PHE A 184 -1.88 -6.53 -18.31
C PHE A 184 -2.25 -7.66 -19.27
N SER A 185 -1.27 -8.42 -19.76
CA SER A 185 -1.53 -9.61 -20.56
C SER A 185 -2.23 -10.67 -19.72
N SER A 186 -3.13 -11.44 -20.33
CA SER A 186 -3.67 -12.67 -19.74
C SER A 186 -2.67 -13.83 -19.77
N ASP A 187 -1.60 -13.69 -20.55
CA ASP A 187 -0.55 -14.69 -20.74
C ASP A 187 0.43 -14.76 -19.56
N THR A 188 1.17 -15.86 -19.51
CA THR A 188 2.22 -16.12 -18.52
C THR A 188 3.61 -15.81 -19.08
N LEU A 189 4.52 -15.41 -18.20
CA LEU A 189 5.94 -15.36 -18.52
C LEU A 189 6.54 -16.77 -18.32
N SER A 190 6.99 -17.39 -19.40
CA SER A 190 7.68 -18.69 -19.38
C SER A 190 9.18 -18.49 -19.51
N ILE A 191 9.93 -18.99 -18.53
CA ILE A 191 11.39 -18.86 -18.43
C ILE A 191 12.01 -20.25 -18.59
N PRO A 192 12.68 -20.55 -19.72
CA PRO A 192 13.32 -21.84 -19.90
C PRO A 192 14.50 -21.99 -18.95
N LEU A 193 14.43 -22.99 -18.09
CA LEU A 193 15.50 -23.35 -17.16
C LEU A 193 16.53 -24.24 -17.86
N ARG A 194 17.74 -24.28 -17.30
CA ARG A 194 18.85 -25.08 -17.80
C ARG A 194 18.48 -26.54 -17.94
N LYS A 195 18.78 -27.10 -19.12
CA LYS A 195 18.47 -28.50 -19.47
C LYS A 195 19.04 -29.51 -18.49
N SER A 196 20.23 -29.27 -17.91
CA SER A 196 20.85 -30.20 -16.96
C SER A 196 19.99 -30.42 -15.71
N LEU A 197 19.39 -29.35 -15.15
CA LEU A 197 18.46 -29.47 -14.02
C LEU A 197 17.20 -30.24 -14.44
N GLY A 198 16.65 -29.94 -15.62
CA GLY A 198 15.49 -30.63 -16.16
C GLY A 198 15.72 -32.13 -16.36
N GLN A 199 16.87 -32.51 -16.91
CA GLN A 199 17.28 -33.91 -17.10
C GLN A 199 17.50 -34.62 -15.77
N GLU A 200 18.09 -33.95 -14.78
CA GLU A 200 18.27 -34.50 -13.43
C GLU A 200 16.92 -34.78 -12.76
N LEU A 201 16.02 -33.79 -12.74
CA LEU A 201 14.67 -33.96 -12.19
C LEU A 201 13.87 -35.03 -12.95
N PHE A 202 14.00 -35.09 -14.27
CA PHE A 202 13.35 -36.12 -15.10
C PHE A 202 13.83 -37.52 -14.73
N LYS A 203 15.15 -37.71 -14.57
CA LYS A 203 15.73 -39.00 -14.15
C LYS A 203 15.27 -39.38 -12.74
N MET A 204 15.17 -38.43 -11.82
CA MET A 204 14.63 -38.68 -10.48
C MET A 204 13.18 -39.14 -10.53
N LEU A 205 12.35 -38.53 -11.39
CA LEU A 205 10.95 -38.91 -11.58
C LEU A 205 10.82 -40.32 -12.18
N LEU A 206 11.60 -40.66 -13.21
CA LEU A 206 11.62 -41.99 -13.82
C LEU A 206 12.04 -43.07 -12.82
N ASN A 207 13.09 -42.80 -12.05
CA ASN A 207 13.63 -43.75 -11.08
C ASN A 207 12.84 -43.80 -9.76
N LYS A 208 11.77 -43.02 -9.62
CA LYS A 208 10.99 -42.89 -8.38
C LYS A 208 11.88 -42.59 -7.17
N ASP A 209 12.80 -41.64 -7.34
CA ASP A 209 13.79 -41.25 -6.33
C ASP A 209 13.10 -40.90 -5.00
N SER A 210 13.59 -41.47 -3.89
CA SER A 210 12.98 -41.32 -2.58
C SER A 210 12.90 -39.86 -2.11
N ARG A 211 13.78 -38.99 -2.61
CA ARG A 211 13.76 -37.55 -2.31
C ARG A 211 12.50 -36.84 -2.81
N LEU A 212 11.74 -37.44 -3.73
CA LEU A 212 10.48 -36.88 -4.24
C LEU A 212 9.25 -37.31 -3.42
N ASN A 213 9.42 -38.22 -2.46
CA ASN A 213 8.31 -38.76 -1.67
C ASN A 213 7.97 -37.89 -0.45
N VAL A 214 8.98 -37.25 0.13
CA VAL A 214 8.86 -36.41 1.33
C VAL A 214 9.34 -35.01 1.00
N ASN A 215 8.50 -34.01 1.28
CA ASN A 215 8.79 -32.63 0.93
C ASN A 215 10.07 -32.09 1.59
N GLU A 216 10.36 -32.50 2.82
CA GLU A 216 11.61 -32.15 3.49
C GLU A 216 12.84 -32.72 2.75
N ASP A 217 12.81 -33.96 2.29
CA ASP A 217 13.94 -34.54 1.55
C ASP A 217 14.16 -33.79 0.22
N PHE A 218 13.06 -33.42 -0.45
CA PHE A 218 13.13 -32.59 -1.65
C PHE A 218 13.73 -31.22 -1.35
N LEU A 219 13.29 -30.54 -0.30
CA LEU A 219 13.81 -29.22 0.09
C LEU A 219 15.26 -29.27 0.62
N ASN A 220 15.78 -30.45 0.99
CA ASN A 220 17.21 -30.60 1.29
C ASN A 220 18.05 -30.61 0.01
N TYR A 221 17.53 -31.23 -1.05
CA TYR A 221 18.15 -31.28 -2.37
C TYR A 221 17.94 -29.97 -3.17
N PHE A 222 16.70 -29.53 -3.32
CA PHE A 222 16.27 -28.33 -4.04
C PHE A 222 15.70 -27.30 -3.06
N LYS A 223 16.60 -26.50 -2.46
CA LYS A 223 16.28 -25.59 -1.34
C LYS A 223 15.38 -24.41 -1.71
N GLY A 224 15.17 -24.17 -3.00
CA GLY A 224 14.31 -23.12 -3.54
C GLY A 224 14.95 -22.35 -4.70
N LEU A 225 14.29 -21.26 -5.07
CA LEU A 225 14.69 -20.37 -6.15
C LEU A 225 14.92 -18.94 -5.63
N ALA A 226 15.93 -18.28 -6.18
CA ALA A 226 16.10 -16.84 -6.15
C ALA A 226 15.80 -16.27 -7.54
N LEU A 227 14.84 -15.37 -7.62
CA LEU A 227 14.48 -14.60 -8.80
C LEU A 227 15.11 -13.21 -8.65
N ILE A 228 16.15 -12.94 -9.43
CA ILE A 228 16.99 -11.77 -9.29
C ILE A 228 16.75 -10.80 -10.44
N THR A 229 16.59 -9.52 -10.10
CA THR A 229 16.53 -8.45 -11.10
C THR A 229 17.93 -8.11 -11.61
N GLY A 230 18.05 -7.95 -12.93
CA GLY A 230 19.27 -7.50 -13.59
C GLY A 230 19.51 -6.00 -13.42
N ASN A 231 20.38 -5.44 -14.26
CA ASN A 231 20.77 -4.03 -14.20
C ASN A 231 20.04 -3.14 -15.22
N THR A 232 19.09 -3.70 -15.98
CA THR A 232 18.29 -2.97 -16.99
C THR A 232 16.81 -2.98 -16.62
N GLY A 233 16.06 -2.02 -17.14
CA GLY A 233 14.63 -1.84 -16.84
C GLY A 233 14.37 -0.64 -15.93
N LYS A 234 13.16 -0.09 -16.07
CA LYS A 234 12.65 1.07 -15.32
C LYS A 234 11.28 0.82 -14.67
N SER A 235 10.94 -0.45 -14.46
CA SER A 235 9.71 -0.83 -13.76
C SER A 235 9.90 -2.00 -12.82
N VAL A 236 9.02 -2.04 -11.82
CA VAL A 236 8.77 -3.16 -10.92
C VAL A 236 7.47 -3.82 -11.35
N LEU A 237 7.49 -5.14 -11.44
CA LEU A 237 6.38 -5.98 -11.89
C LEU A 237 5.95 -6.89 -10.76
N GLY A 238 4.64 -7.08 -10.61
CA GLY A 238 4.10 -8.09 -9.72
C GLY A 238 3.66 -9.36 -10.44
N PHE A 239 3.99 -10.49 -9.82
CA PHE A 239 3.53 -11.81 -10.21
C PHE A 239 2.80 -12.48 -9.04
N ASP A 240 1.82 -13.30 -9.38
CA ASP A 240 1.05 -14.10 -8.44
C ASP A 240 1.88 -15.31 -7.99
N ALA A 241 2.28 -15.34 -6.73
CA ALA A 241 3.14 -16.39 -6.19
C ALA A 241 2.44 -17.75 -6.17
N GLU A 242 1.13 -17.79 -5.93
CA GLU A 242 0.36 -19.04 -5.83
C GLU A 242 0.15 -19.68 -7.22
N LYS A 243 0.27 -18.89 -8.29
CA LYS A 243 0.23 -19.38 -9.68
C LYS A 243 1.61 -19.68 -10.27
N LEU A 244 2.68 -19.48 -9.51
CA LEU A 244 4.03 -19.85 -9.91
C LEU A 244 4.16 -21.37 -9.94
N LYS A 245 4.76 -21.87 -11.02
CA LYS A 245 5.07 -23.29 -11.14
C LYS A 245 6.29 -23.52 -12.03
N MET A 246 7.05 -24.55 -11.70
CA MET A 246 8.06 -25.12 -12.58
C MET A 246 7.43 -26.32 -13.30
N VAL A 247 7.44 -26.31 -14.63
CA VAL A 247 6.80 -27.33 -15.47
C VAL A 247 7.84 -28.08 -16.27
N LEU A 248 7.92 -29.38 -16.03
CA LEU A 248 8.73 -30.31 -16.79
C LEU A 248 7.87 -30.92 -17.89
N TYR A 249 8.30 -30.81 -19.14
CA TYR A 249 7.66 -31.40 -20.30
C TYR A 249 8.44 -32.61 -20.80
N TYR A 250 7.71 -33.62 -21.24
CA TYR A 250 8.27 -34.84 -21.84
C TYR A 250 7.32 -35.38 -22.92
N HIS A 251 7.84 -36.23 -23.79
CA HIS A 251 7.05 -36.96 -24.77
C HIS A 251 7.41 -38.45 -24.75
N TYR A 252 6.49 -39.28 -25.24
CA TYR A 252 6.63 -40.75 -25.28
C TYR A 252 5.73 -41.34 -26.37
N LYS A 253 5.89 -42.63 -26.67
CA LYS A 253 5.02 -43.32 -27.63
C LYS A 253 3.83 -43.95 -26.90
N GLY A 254 2.62 -43.58 -27.27
CA GLY A 254 1.42 -44.20 -26.72
C GLY A 254 1.30 -45.68 -27.10
N ALA A 255 0.47 -46.42 -26.37
CA ALA A 255 0.14 -47.82 -26.70
C ALA A 255 -0.52 -47.96 -28.10
N ASP A 256 -1.11 -46.87 -28.61
CA ASP A 256 -1.65 -46.73 -29.96
C ASP A 256 -0.57 -46.45 -31.03
N GLY A 257 0.70 -46.34 -30.62
CA GLY A 257 1.84 -46.05 -31.48
C GLY A 257 2.03 -44.58 -31.84
N PHE A 258 1.17 -43.68 -31.37
CA PHE A 258 1.24 -42.25 -31.68
C PHE A 258 2.03 -41.47 -30.62
N PRO A 259 2.71 -40.36 -30.99
CA PRO A 259 3.43 -39.53 -30.03
C PRO A 259 2.46 -38.86 -29.05
N LYS A 260 2.74 -38.99 -27.76
CA LYS A 260 2.02 -38.33 -26.66
C LYS A 260 2.94 -37.39 -25.91
N LYS A 261 2.35 -36.36 -25.32
CA LYS A 261 3.05 -35.38 -24.47
C LYS A 261 2.53 -35.46 -23.05
N GLY A 262 3.42 -35.29 -22.09
CA GLY A 262 3.09 -35.22 -20.67
C GLY A 262 3.75 -34.03 -20.01
N SER A 263 3.30 -33.72 -18.80
CA SER A 263 3.94 -32.71 -17.97
C SER A 263 3.85 -33.05 -16.49
N VAL A 264 4.86 -32.64 -15.74
CA VAL A 264 4.89 -32.68 -14.28
C VAL A 264 5.07 -31.25 -13.76
N GLN A 265 4.30 -30.85 -12.75
CA GLN A 265 4.33 -29.51 -12.20
C GLN A 265 4.88 -29.54 -10.77
N PHE A 266 5.83 -28.65 -10.49
CA PHE A 266 6.31 -28.36 -9.15
C PHE A 266 5.79 -26.98 -8.77
N ASN A 267 4.92 -26.92 -7.78
CA ASN A 267 4.25 -25.69 -7.36
C ASN A 267 5.04 -25.00 -6.24
N LEU A 268 4.65 -23.76 -5.91
CA LEU A 268 5.07 -23.12 -4.67
C LEU A 268 4.82 -24.06 -3.49
N ASN A 269 5.85 -24.28 -2.66
CA ASN A 269 5.74 -25.16 -1.49
C ASN A 269 4.75 -24.59 -0.46
N ASP A 270 5.08 -23.41 0.06
CA ASP A 270 4.26 -22.68 1.00
C ASP A 270 4.55 -21.19 0.86
N LYS A 271 3.49 -20.38 0.88
CA LYS A 271 3.55 -18.94 0.78
C LYS A 271 4.33 -18.30 1.93
N GLN A 272 4.38 -18.94 3.11
CA GLN A 272 5.18 -18.46 4.24
C GLN A 272 6.68 -18.35 3.91
N TYR A 273 7.20 -19.19 3.00
CA TYR A 273 8.59 -19.16 2.55
C TYR A 273 8.81 -18.38 1.25
N GLN A 274 7.78 -17.72 0.72
CA GLN A 274 7.93 -16.76 -0.37
C GLN A 274 8.03 -15.35 0.20
N PHE A 275 9.11 -14.64 -0.12
CA PHE A 275 9.31 -13.27 0.32
C PHE A 275 10.04 -12.41 -0.73
N ASN A 276 9.88 -11.09 -0.62
CA ASN A 276 10.58 -10.13 -1.49
C ASN A 276 11.72 -9.46 -0.73
N HIS A 277 12.85 -9.33 -1.40
CA HIS A 277 13.98 -8.52 -0.96
C HIS A 277 13.98 -7.19 -1.72
N ILE A 278 14.24 -6.10 -1.01
CA ILE A 278 14.21 -4.74 -1.55
C ILE A 278 15.51 -4.03 -1.19
N ASP A 279 16.32 -3.72 -2.19
CA ASP A 279 17.46 -2.82 -2.07
C ASP A 279 17.00 -1.39 -2.45
N ALA A 280 17.16 -0.43 -1.54
CA ALA A 280 16.80 0.96 -1.77
C ALA A 280 18.02 1.87 -1.57
N ASP A 281 18.54 2.43 -2.67
CA ASP A 281 19.63 3.40 -2.69
C ASP A 281 19.08 4.83 -2.82
N ARG A 282 19.29 5.62 -1.77
CA ARG A 282 18.76 6.99 -1.61
C ARG A 282 19.84 8.06 -1.75
N ASN A 283 21.08 7.70 -2.08
CA ASN A 283 22.24 8.61 -2.02
C ASN A 283 22.11 9.84 -2.92
N LYS A 284 21.28 9.79 -3.96
CA LYS A 284 21.04 10.91 -4.89
C LYS A 284 19.75 11.68 -4.61
N THR A 285 19.14 11.51 -3.44
CA THR A 285 17.86 12.16 -3.10
C THR A 285 17.92 12.88 -1.77
N LYS A 286 16.85 13.62 -1.46
CA LYS A 286 16.66 14.29 -0.16
C LYS A 286 16.60 13.30 1.02
N LEU A 287 16.46 12.00 0.73
CA LEU A 287 16.39 10.93 1.72
C LEU A 287 17.74 10.25 1.99
N GLN A 288 18.86 10.74 1.44
CA GLN A 288 20.20 10.14 1.60
C GLN A 288 20.61 9.91 3.06
N ALA A 289 20.17 10.76 3.98
CA ALA A 289 20.48 10.66 5.41
C ALA A 289 19.60 9.67 6.18
N LEU A 290 18.54 9.14 5.54
CA LEU A 290 17.59 8.20 6.15
C LEU A 290 18.13 6.77 6.06
N ASN A 291 18.43 6.16 7.21
CA ASN A 291 18.94 4.79 7.31
C ASN A 291 18.57 4.17 8.67
N TYR A 292 18.97 2.91 8.92
CA TYR A 292 18.60 2.21 10.16
C TYR A 292 19.24 2.77 11.44
N HIS A 293 20.29 3.59 11.33
CA HIS A 293 20.88 4.32 12.46
C HIS A 293 20.27 5.73 12.64
N SER A 294 19.76 6.32 11.57
CA SER A 294 19.09 7.62 11.55
C SER A 294 17.73 7.48 10.84
N ARG A 295 16.73 7.00 11.59
CA ARG A 295 15.41 6.62 11.06
C ARG A 295 14.42 7.78 10.92
N GLU A 296 14.79 9.01 11.26
CA GLU A 296 13.89 10.16 11.18
C GLU A 296 14.59 11.34 10.52
N LEU A 297 13.92 11.97 9.55
CA LEU A 297 14.34 13.23 8.93
C LEU A 297 13.23 14.26 9.10
N SER A 298 13.58 15.42 9.65
CA SER A 298 12.62 16.52 9.77
C SER A 298 12.22 17.06 8.39
N ALA A 299 11.07 17.72 8.32
CA ALA A 299 10.64 18.37 7.10
C ALA A 299 11.66 19.42 6.62
N GLU A 300 12.34 20.14 7.52
CA GLU A 300 13.34 21.15 7.17
C GLU A 300 14.54 20.53 6.43
N ALA A 301 14.97 19.34 6.83
CA ALA A 301 16.06 18.62 6.18
C ALA A 301 15.74 18.18 4.74
N THR A 302 14.45 18.14 4.38
CA THR A 302 13.94 17.73 3.06
C THR A 302 13.30 18.87 2.28
N ASN A 303 13.64 20.13 2.58
CA ASN A 303 13.03 21.32 1.97
C ASN A 303 11.50 21.34 2.11
N LYS A 304 11.02 20.94 3.29
CA LYS A 304 9.61 20.83 3.68
C LYS A 304 8.85 19.76 2.90
N GLU A 305 9.51 18.80 2.26
CA GLU A 305 8.83 17.68 1.58
C GLU A 305 8.73 16.45 2.48
N LEU A 306 7.64 15.71 2.34
CA LEU A 306 7.37 14.50 3.12
C LEU A 306 7.09 13.34 2.18
N PHE A 307 7.46 12.15 2.64
CA PHE A 307 7.54 10.97 1.78
C PHE A 307 6.84 9.79 2.44
N VAL A 308 6.20 8.96 1.61
CA VAL A 308 5.69 7.64 1.96
C VAL A 308 6.05 6.70 0.82
N GLN A 309 6.57 5.52 1.11
CA GLN A 309 6.81 4.48 0.12
C GLN A 309 6.64 3.09 0.74
N ALA A 310 5.78 2.30 0.11
CA ALA A 310 5.57 0.90 0.46
C ALA A 310 6.80 0.04 0.16
N GLY A 311 6.92 -1.10 0.82
CA GLY A 311 8.03 -2.05 0.68
C GLY A 311 9.33 -1.60 1.34
N THR A 312 9.74 -0.34 1.14
CA THR A 312 10.96 0.24 1.72
C THR A 312 10.76 0.79 3.14
N GLY A 313 9.51 0.94 3.59
CA GLY A 313 9.17 1.33 4.96
C GLY A 313 9.21 2.82 5.23
N ILE A 314 9.23 3.65 4.19
CA ILE A 314 9.17 5.10 4.37
C ILE A 314 7.73 5.50 4.71
N VAL A 315 7.54 6.19 5.83
CA VAL A 315 6.26 6.74 6.28
C VAL A 315 6.44 8.20 6.69
N THR A 316 5.34 8.94 6.75
CA THR A 316 5.35 10.30 7.29
C THR A 316 4.84 10.26 8.73
N LYS A 317 5.69 10.61 9.69
CA LYS A 317 5.33 10.73 11.11
C LYS A 317 4.77 12.13 11.38
N LEU A 318 3.67 12.17 12.12
CA LEU A 318 2.92 13.36 12.49
C LEU A 318 2.79 13.43 14.01
N SER A 319 3.22 14.55 14.59
CA SER A 319 3.08 14.86 16.00
C SER A 319 2.17 16.07 16.18
N LEU A 320 1.29 15.98 17.18
CA LEU A 320 0.26 16.97 17.50
C LEU A 320 0.46 17.49 18.93
N PRO A 321 1.59 18.17 19.25
CA PRO A 321 1.97 18.50 20.62
C PRO A 321 0.93 19.39 21.34
N GLY A 322 0.25 20.28 20.61
CA GLY A 322 -0.76 21.18 21.17
C GLY A 322 -2.15 20.56 21.35
N LEU A 323 -2.40 19.36 20.81
CA LEU A 323 -3.75 18.78 20.79
C LEU A 323 -4.24 18.44 22.21
N THR A 324 -3.43 17.81 23.04
CA THR A 324 -3.84 17.46 24.40
C THR A 324 -4.17 18.70 25.23
N SER A 325 -3.34 19.75 25.14
CA SER A 325 -3.59 21.02 25.84
C SER A 325 -4.86 21.71 25.34
N PHE A 326 -5.12 21.69 24.02
CA PHE A 326 -6.36 22.22 23.43
C PHE A 326 -7.59 21.48 23.97
N LEU A 327 -7.54 20.15 24.05
CA LEU A 327 -8.65 19.32 24.54
C LEU A 327 -8.95 19.47 26.04
N GLN A 328 -8.01 20.01 26.81
CA GLN A 328 -8.13 20.24 28.25
C GLN A 328 -8.61 21.66 28.60
N GLN A 329 -8.77 22.54 27.61
CA GLN A 329 -9.26 23.89 27.86
C GLN A 329 -10.71 23.85 28.41
N PRO A 330 -11.01 24.61 29.48
CA PRO A 330 -12.36 24.66 30.03
C PRO A 330 -13.34 25.26 29.02
N GLY A 331 -14.56 24.73 28.98
CA GLY A 331 -15.62 25.23 28.09
C GLY A 331 -15.50 24.81 26.62
N ILE A 332 -14.60 23.87 26.25
CA ILE A 332 -14.46 23.39 24.87
C ILE A 332 -14.97 21.94 24.69
N GLY A 333 -16.01 21.78 23.88
CA GLY A 333 -16.48 20.48 23.39
C GLY A 333 -16.12 20.26 21.92
N VAL A 334 -15.10 19.46 21.63
CA VAL A 334 -14.81 19.03 20.24
C VAL A 334 -15.95 18.16 19.72
N ASN A 335 -16.50 18.56 18.58
CA ASN A 335 -17.56 17.85 17.85
C ASN A 335 -16.97 16.92 16.78
N ASP A 336 -15.97 17.41 16.04
CA ASP A 336 -15.30 16.65 14.98
C ASP A 336 -13.86 17.18 14.77
N ALA A 337 -13.02 16.35 14.15
CA ALA A 337 -11.70 16.77 13.71
C ALA A 337 -11.28 16.03 12.44
N GLU A 338 -10.75 16.78 11.49
CA GLU A 338 -10.29 16.27 10.20
C GLU A 338 -8.80 16.52 10.02
N LEU A 339 -8.04 15.48 9.71
CA LEU A 339 -6.69 15.61 9.19
C LEU A 339 -6.75 15.54 7.66
N VAL A 340 -6.42 16.65 7.01
CA VAL A 340 -6.40 16.79 5.56
C VAL A 340 -4.95 16.75 5.09
N ILE A 341 -4.68 15.85 4.14
CA ILE A 341 -3.37 15.68 3.51
C ILE A 341 -3.52 15.97 2.04
N GLU A 342 -3.00 17.11 1.60
CA GLU A 342 -2.98 17.56 0.22
C GLU A 342 -1.73 17.03 -0.47
N THR A 343 -1.89 16.58 -1.70
CA THR A 343 -0.82 16.12 -2.58
C THR A 343 -1.04 16.68 -3.97
N GLU A 344 0.01 16.72 -4.77
CA GLU A 344 -0.10 17.14 -6.16
C GLU A 344 -1.11 16.25 -6.91
N SER A 345 -2.03 16.89 -7.63
CA SER A 345 -3.01 16.21 -8.45
C SER A 345 -2.31 15.73 -9.72
N SER A 346 -2.10 14.42 -9.88
CA SER A 346 -1.73 13.92 -11.19
C SER A 346 -2.36 12.58 -11.49
N SER A 347 -3.37 12.62 -12.35
CA SER A 347 -3.94 11.46 -13.05
C SER A 347 -2.95 10.86 -14.08
N TYR A 348 -1.88 11.58 -14.46
CA TYR A 348 -0.97 11.24 -15.56
C TYR A 348 0.52 11.24 -15.20
N LYS A 349 0.92 10.59 -14.09
CA LYS A 349 2.34 10.32 -13.79
C LYS A 349 2.66 8.83 -13.91
N VAL A 350 3.92 8.56 -14.28
CA VAL A 350 4.54 7.22 -14.23
C VAL A 350 4.40 6.61 -12.82
N PHE A 351 4.39 7.46 -11.80
CA PHE A 351 4.16 7.11 -10.40
C PHE A 351 2.80 7.64 -9.95
N LYS A 352 1.85 6.72 -9.71
CA LYS A 352 0.50 7.06 -9.28
C LYS A 352 0.44 7.20 -7.75
N ALA A 353 -0.36 8.14 -7.27
CA ALA A 353 -0.66 8.24 -5.85
C ALA A 353 -1.45 6.99 -5.38
N PRO A 354 -1.26 6.53 -4.13
CA PRO A 354 -1.97 5.36 -3.61
C PRO A 354 -3.48 5.60 -3.56
N ARG A 355 -4.29 4.59 -3.85
CA ARG A 355 -5.76 4.75 -3.81
C ARG A 355 -6.28 5.05 -2.40
N GLU A 356 -5.61 4.52 -1.39
CA GLU A 356 -6.00 4.61 0.00
C GLU A 356 -4.76 4.73 0.90
N LEU A 357 -4.90 5.46 2.00
CA LEU A 357 -3.89 5.61 3.05
C LEU A 357 -4.50 5.29 4.41
N ASN A 358 -3.68 4.89 5.37
CA ASN A 358 -4.06 4.72 6.76
C ASN A 358 -3.14 5.54 7.68
N LEU A 359 -3.53 5.64 8.95
CA LEU A 359 -2.69 6.18 10.01
C LEU A 359 -2.41 5.08 11.01
N PHE A 360 -1.14 4.74 11.21
CA PHE A 360 -0.75 3.98 12.39
C PHE A 360 -0.64 4.91 13.60
N ILE A 361 -0.92 4.39 14.78
CA ILE A 361 -0.65 5.06 16.05
C ILE A 361 0.60 4.40 16.63
N SER A 362 1.65 5.19 16.81
CA SER A 362 2.92 4.72 17.34
C SER A 362 3.13 5.17 18.78
N ASN A 363 3.77 4.32 19.58
CA ASN A 363 4.17 4.65 20.96
C ASN A 363 5.32 5.69 21.01
N SER A 364 5.80 6.01 22.21
CA SER A 364 6.91 6.96 22.41
C SER A 364 8.23 6.53 21.80
N SER A 365 8.41 5.23 21.52
CA SER A 365 9.59 4.65 20.88
C SER A 365 9.45 4.56 19.35
N ASN A 366 8.40 5.19 18.79
CA ASN A 366 8.06 5.15 17.36
C ASN A 366 7.71 3.74 16.83
N THR A 367 7.29 2.83 17.71
CA THR A 367 6.75 1.51 17.29
C THR A 367 5.28 1.66 16.94
N PRO A 368 4.83 1.32 15.72
CA PRO A 368 3.42 1.32 15.34
C PRO A 368 2.66 0.19 16.06
N THR A 369 1.84 0.50 17.05
CA THR A 369 1.13 -0.52 17.85
C THR A 369 -0.33 -0.69 17.46
N GLN A 370 -0.92 0.33 16.84
CA GLN A 370 -2.33 0.32 16.45
C GLN A 370 -2.54 0.98 15.08
N VAL A 371 -3.71 0.78 14.49
CA VAL A 371 -4.18 1.52 13.31
C VAL A 371 -5.36 2.36 13.74
N LEU A 372 -5.46 3.58 13.21
CA LEU A 372 -6.61 4.44 13.41
C LEU A 372 -7.89 3.73 12.92
N THR A 373 -8.93 3.76 13.74
CA THR A 373 -10.24 3.18 13.44
C THR A 373 -11.28 4.27 13.15
N ASN A 374 -12.36 3.90 12.47
CA ASN A 374 -13.53 4.76 12.30
C ASN A 374 -14.23 5.00 13.65
N THR A 375 -15.25 5.86 13.66
CA THR A 375 -16.04 6.19 14.85
C THR A 375 -16.73 4.99 15.49
N ASP A 376 -16.88 3.87 14.76
CA ASP A 376 -17.37 2.59 15.28
C ASP A 376 -16.39 1.89 16.23
N GLY A 377 -15.13 2.35 16.29
CA GLY A 377 -14.04 1.79 17.08
C GLY A 377 -13.56 0.41 16.64
N LYS A 378 -14.06 -0.13 15.51
CA LYS A 378 -13.81 -1.51 15.05
C LYS A 378 -13.19 -1.55 13.67
N SER A 379 -13.70 -0.76 12.74
CA SER A 379 -13.26 -0.79 11.35
C SER A 379 -12.02 0.07 11.18
N ILE A 380 -10.97 -0.47 10.53
CA ILE A 380 -9.78 0.31 10.19
C ILE A 380 -10.18 1.48 9.28
N GLN A 381 -9.74 2.69 9.63
CA GLN A 381 -9.97 3.86 8.81
C GLN A 381 -8.96 3.91 7.65
N MET A 382 -9.48 4.04 6.44
CA MET A 382 -8.70 4.23 5.23
C MET A 382 -9.21 5.48 4.51
N ALA A 383 -8.34 6.48 4.39
CA ALA A 383 -8.66 7.68 3.63
C ALA A 383 -8.49 7.39 2.15
N LYS A 384 -9.55 7.59 1.36
CA LYS A 384 -9.52 7.41 -0.09
C LYS A 384 -8.92 8.62 -0.77
N PHE A 385 -8.18 8.38 -1.85
CA PHE A 385 -7.68 9.43 -2.73
C PHE A 385 -8.84 10.19 -3.35
N GLN A 386 -8.92 11.49 -3.05
CA GLN A 386 -9.84 12.41 -3.70
C GLN A 386 -9.05 13.18 -4.76
N PRO A 387 -9.33 12.98 -6.06
CA PRO A 387 -8.62 13.70 -7.11
C PRO A 387 -8.89 15.20 -6.97
N GLY A 388 -7.88 15.99 -7.38
CA GLY A 388 -8.05 17.42 -7.55
C GLY A 388 -8.96 17.74 -8.74
N ASN A 389 -9.08 19.02 -9.07
CA ASN A 389 -9.79 19.47 -10.26
C ASN A 389 -8.96 20.45 -11.09
N ASP A 390 -9.35 20.64 -12.34
CA ASP A 390 -8.68 21.56 -13.28
C ASP A 390 -8.82 23.03 -12.87
N ALA A 391 -9.70 23.33 -11.90
CA ALA A 391 -9.88 24.65 -11.30
C ALA A 391 -8.86 24.94 -10.16
N GLY A 392 -7.86 24.08 -9.96
CA GLY A 392 -6.75 24.32 -9.02
C GLY A 392 -6.91 23.68 -7.64
N SER A 393 -7.94 22.86 -7.42
CA SER A 393 -8.04 22.07 -6.18
C SER A 393 -6.99 20.97 -6.19
N LYS A 394 -6.17 20.91 -5.14
CA LYS A 394 -5.21 19.82 -4.94
C LYS A 394 -5.93 18.50 -4.68
N ALA A 395 -5.28 17.40 -5.03
CA ALA A 395 -5.75 16.09 -4.61
C ALA A 395 -5.52 15.93 -3.09
N LYS A 396 -6.37 15.14 -2.42
CA LYS A 396 -6.34 15.06 -0.96
C LYS A 396 -6.78 13.70 -0.40
N TYR A 397 -6.37 13.46 0.83
CA TYR A 397 -6.85 12.42 1.72
C TYR A 397 -7.39 13.08 2.99
N ILE A 398 -8.52 12.59 3.50
CA ILE A 398 -9.17 13.13 4.69
C ILE A 398 -9.37 11.99 5.68
N PHE A 399 -8.85 12.17 6.89
CA PHE A 399 -9.03 11.26 8.03
C PHE A 399 -9.90 11.95 9.08
N SER A 400 -10.87 11.23 9.64
CA SER A 400 -11.59 11.70 10.82
C SER A 400 -10.84 11.26 12.07
N LEU A 401 -10.44 12.23 12.90
CA LEU A 401 -9.76 12.02 14.17
C LEU A 401 -10.72 12.03 15.37
N ALA A 402 -12.03 12.00 15.16
CA ALA A 402 -13.02 12.02 16.25
C ALA A 402 -12.77 10.91 17.28
N GLY A 403 -12.59 9.65 16.82
CA GLY A 403 -12.28 8.52 17.70
C GLY A 403 -10.92 8.61 18.39
N TYR A 404 -9.92 9.18 17.71
CA TYR A 404 -8.59 9.43 18.27
C TYR A 404 -8.63 10.46 19.40
N ILE A 405 -9.38 11.56 19.20
CA ILE A 405 -9.58 12.61 20.19
C ILE A 405 -10.35 12.10 21.41
N ASP A 406 -11.41 11.33 21.20
CA ASP A 406 -12.17 10.69 22.30
C ASP A 406 -11.27 9.76 23.13
N ALA A 407 -10.40 8.98 22.46
CA ALA A 407 -9.42 8.14 23.14
C ALA A 407 -8.39 8.96 23.95
N ILE A 408 -7.91 10.09 23.42
CA ILE A 408 -7.03 11.01 24.17
C ILE A 408 -7.75 11.56 25.41
N ARG A 409 -9.02 11.98 25.28
CA ARG A 409 -9.84 12.47 26.41
C ARG A 409 -10.02 11.41 27.50
N LYS A 410 -10.14 10.14 27.10
CA LYS A 410 -10.17 8.97 28.01
C LYS A 410 -8.80 8.59 28.57
N GLY A 411 -7.75 9.39 28.32
CA GLY A 411 -6.41 9.18 28.84
C GLY A 411 -5.57 8.14 28.09
N LYS A 412 -6.04 7.66 26.93
CA LYS A 412 -5.27 6.80 26.01
C LYS A 412 -4.35 7.66 25.13
N TYR A 413 -3.46 7.02 24.36
CA TYR A 413 -2.60 7.68 23.37
C TYR A 413 -1.74 8.84 23.93
N LYS A 414 -1.25 8.67 25.17
CA LYS A 414 -0.28 9.61 25.74
C LYS A 414 1.07 9.44 25.04
N LYS A 415 1.67 10.56 24.62
CA LYS A 415 2.98 10.59 23.93
C LYS A 415 3.04 9.71 22.67
N THR A 416 1.91 9.57 21.97
CA THR A 416 1.87 8.87 20.68
C THR A 416 2.06 9.82 19.51
N SER A 417 2.54 9.29 18.40
CA SER A 417 2.49 9.97 17.09
C SER A 417 1.62 9.19 16.12
N LEU A 418 1.15 9.88 15.09
CA LEU A 418 0.45 9.26 13.97
C LEU A 418 1.47 9.02 12.84
N MET A 419 1.45 7.87 12.19
CA MET A 419 2.29 7.58 11.04
C MET A 419 1.42 7.35 9.81
N LEU A 420 1.47 8.27 8.86
CA LEU A 420 0.84 8.15 7.56
C LEU A 420 1.55 7.10 6.73
N SER A 421 0.79 6.09 6.30
CA SER A 421 1.28 4.96 5.52
C SER A 421 0.23 4.51 4.51
N LEU A 422 0.63 3.62 3.60
CA LEU A 422 -0.32 2.75 2.92
C LEU A 422 -0.87 1.70 3.92
N PRO A 423 -2.09 1.18 3.71
CA PRO A 423 -2.62 0.04 4.45
C PRO A 423 -1.68 -1.17 4.42
N PHE A 424 -1.79 -2.07 5.39
CA PHE A 424 -0.81 -3.16 5.57
C PHE A 424 -0.60 -4.05 4.34
N ASP A 425 -1.68 -4.37 3.62
CA ASP A 425 -1.61 -5.20 2.41
C ASP A 425 -0.76 -4.55 1.30
N PRO A 426 -1.07 -3.33 0.81
CA PRO A 426 -0.20 -2.65 -0.15
C PRO A 426 1.17 -2.24 0.43
N LEU A 427 1.28 -1.93 1.73
CA LEU A 427 2.56 -1.60 2.39
C LEU A 427 3.60 -2.71 2.24
N THR A 428 3.17 -3.97 2.20
CA THR A 428 4.06 -5.15 2.11
C THR A 428 4.13 -5.77 0.71
N LYS A 429 3.21 -5.40 -0.19
CA LYS A 429 3.05 -6.01 -1.53
C LYS A 429 3.35 -5.09 -2.70
N THR A 430 3.71 -3.83 -2.44
CA THR A 430 3.94 -2.81 -3.46
C THR A 430 5.16 -1.96 -3.13
N VAL A 431 5.56 -1.12 -4.07
CA VAL A 431 6.49 0.00 -3.87
C VAL A 431 5.84 1.34 -4.21
N ASP A 432 4.51 1.38 -4.06
CA ASP A 432 3.72 2.58 -4.30
C ASP A 432 4.17 3.70 -3.36
N ARG A 433 4.15 4.92 -3.89
CA ARG A 433 4.67 6.09 -3.19
C ARG A 433 3.68 7.22 -3.12
N LEU A 434 3.84 8.05 -2.11
CA LEU A 434 3.25 9.36 -2.01
C LEU A 434 4.35 10.38 -1.73
N HIS A 435 4.31 11.49 -2.47
CA HIS A 435 5.16 12.64 -2.25
C HIS A 435 4.29 13.83 -1.89
N ILE A 436 4.52 14.39 -0.70
CA ILE A 436 3.75 15.50 -0.16
C ILE A 436 4.67 16.72 -0.14
N THR A 437 4.41 17.68 -1.02
CA THR A 437 5.16 18.93 -1.07
C THR A 437 4.53 19.95 -0.11
N ASN A 438 5.20 20.31 0.98
CA ASN A 438 4.74 21.37 1.87
C ASN A 438 5.36 22.68 1.37
N GLY A 439 4.56 23.53 0.72
CA GLY A 439 5.05 24.81 0.19
C GLY A 439 5.27 25.85 1.30
N GLU A 440 6.03 26.92 1.01
CA GLU A 440 6.27 27.99 1.99
C GLU A 440 5.01 28.76 2.38
N SER A 441 4.00 28.81 1.50
CA SER A 441 2.74 29.54 1.70
C SER A 441 1.51 28.65 1.95
N ILE A 442 1.61 27.34 1.72
CA ILE A 442 0.47 26.40 1.84
C ILE A 442 0.93 25.15 2.59
N ARG A 443 0.39 24.97 3.80
CA ARG A 443 0.57 23.73 4.57
C ARG A 443 -0.20 22.60 3.91
N SER A 444 0.48 21.60 3.35
CA SER A 444 -0.15 20.43 2.73
C SER A 444 -0.73 19.45 3.74
N ILE A 445 -0.41 19.60 5.02
CA ILE A 445 -1.05 18.85 6.11
C ILE A 445 -1.74 19.83 7.04
N LYS A 446 -3.06 19.68 7.19
CA LYS A 446 -3.93 20.58 7.96
C LYS A 446 -4.75 19.76 8.94
N LEU A 447 -4.76 20.17 10.20
CA LEU A 447 -5.69 19.66 11.20
C LEU A 447 -6.80 20.69 11.37
N LYS A 448 -8.04 20.31 11.06
CA LYS A 448 -9.23 21.12 11.31
C LYS A 448 -9.97 20.55 12.50
N ILE A 449 -10.22 21.36 13.52
CA ILE A 449 -10.98 20.94 14.70
C ILE A 449 -12.25 21.78 14.75
N PHE A 450 -13.39 21.09 14.75
CA PHE A 450 -14.70 21.69 14.94
C PHE A 450 -15.11 21.50 16.39
N TYR A 451 -15.34 22.60 17.11
CA TYR A 451 -15.67 22.56 18.52
C TYR A 451 -16.76 23.55 18.87
N THR A 452 -17.41 23.28 20.00
CA THR A 452 -18.38 24.15 20.61
C THR A 452 -17.78 24.79 21.85
N LYS A 453 -17.98 26.09 21.99
CA LYS A 453 -17.59 26.84 23.18
C LYS A 453 -18.81 27.08 24.07
N PHE A 454 -18.69 26.80 25.36
CA PHE A 454 -19.75 26.87 26.36
C PHE A 454 -19.40 27.78 27.53
#